data_AF-A0A9X1XWY9-F1
#
_entry.id   AF-A0A9X1XWY9-F1
#
_cell.length_a   1.000
_cell.length_b   1.000
_cell.length_c   1.000
_cell.angle_alpha   90.00
_cell.angle_beta   90.00
_cell.angle_gamma   90.00
#
_symmetry.space_group_name_H-M   'P 1'
#
loop_
_entity.id
_entity.type
_entity.pdbx_description
1 polymer ?
#
loop_
_entity_poly.entity_id
_entity_poly.type
_entity_poly.pdbx_seq_one_letter_code
_entity_poly.pdbx_strand_id
1 'polypeptide(L)' 'MKKLILLLTLLFAFTISAQQKKQYRSAKTGQYVTKAKAEKSPSTTYSTPRKSKTKSK' A
#
# COMPACT_ATOMS: atom_id res chain seq x y z
N MET A 1 -21.70 -21.91 -25.16
CA MET A 1 -21.74 -20.43 -25.09
C MET A 1 -21.74 -19.90 -23.65
N LYS A 2 -22.69 -20.28 -22.78
CA LYS A 2 -22.82 -19.72 -21.42
C LYS A 2 -21.62 -20.00 -20.48
N LYS A 3 -20.95 -21.16 -20.64
CA LYS A 3 -19.75 -21.55 -19.86
C LYS A 3 -18.51 -20.70 -20.19
N LEU A 4 -18.44 -20.14 -21.40
CA LEU A 4 -17.32 -19.30 -21.85
C LEU A 4 -17.41 -17.89 -21.25
N ILE A 5 -18.63 -17.37 -21.12
CA ILE A 5 -18.91 -16.07 -20.48
C ILE A 5 -18.58 -16.14 -18.98
N LEU A 6 -18.88 -17.28 -18.34
CA LEU A 6 -18.61 -17.51 -16.91
C LEU A 6 -17.11 -17.63 -16.59
N LEU A 7 -16.33 -18.17 -17.52
CA LEU A 7 -14.86 -18.18 -17.44
C LEU A 7 -14.27 -16.78 -17.61
N LEU A 8 -14.79 -15.97 -18.54
CA LEU A 8 -14.29 -14.62 -18.81
C LEU A 8 -14.49 -13.67 -17.61
N THR A 9 -15.59 -13.81 -16.87
CA THR A 9 -15.86 -13.02 -15.65
C THR A 9 -14.95 -13.40 -14.48
N LEU A 10 -14.46 -14.64 -14.42
CA LEU A 10 -13.60 -15.11 -13.33
C LEU A 10 -12.16 -14.54 -13.43
N LEU A 11 -11.67 -14.30 -14.65
CA LEU A 11 -10.34 -13.71 -14.88
C LEU A 11 -10.25 -12.21 -14.53
N PHE A 12 -11.37 -11.48 -14.49
CA PHE A 12 -11.36 -10.03 -14.25
C PHE A 12 -11.20 -9.66 -12.76
N ALA A 13 -11.56 -10.55 -11.84
CA ALA A 13 -11.54 -10.29 -10.39
C ALA A 13 -10.15 -10.39 -9.74
N PHE A 14 -9.11 -10.81 -10.48
CA PHE A 14 -7.76 -11.03 -9.96
C PHE A 14 -6.78 -9.88 -10.27
N THR A 15 -7.27 -8.64 -10.34
CA THR A 15 -6.36 -7.48 -10.37
C THR A 15 -5.82 -7.24 -8.97
N ILE A 16 -4.68 -7.86 -8.70
CA ILE A 16 -3.92 -7.79 -7.45
C ILE A 16 -3.65 -6.32 -7.09
N SER A 17 -4.23 -5.86 -5.98
CA SER A 17 -3.87 -4.57 -5.38
C SER A 17 -2.47 -4.66 -4.79
N ALA A 18 -1.47 -4.17 -5.51
CA ALA A 18 -0.14 -3.95 -4.97
C ALA A 18 -0.21 -2.81 -3.93
N GLN A 19 -0.51 -3.16 -2.68
CA GLN A 19 -0.57 -2.20 -1.58
C GLN A 19 0.82 -1.58 -1.37
N GLN A 20 0.97 -0.35 -1.87
CA GLN A 20 2.19 0.43 -1.73
C GLN A 20 2.49 0.62 -0.25
N LYS A 21 3.62 0.06 0.21
CA LYS A 21 4.05 0.19 1.60
C LYS A 21 4.33 1.67 1.88
N LYS A 22 3.62 2.25 2.87
CA LYS A 22 3.82 3.63 3.31
C LYS A 22 4.85 3.68 4.44
N GLN A 23 5.63 4.76 4.47
CA GLN A 23 6.56 5.11 5.53
C GLN A 23 5.95 6.27 6.32
N TYR A 24 6.02 6.20 7.65
CA TYR A 24 5.43 7.21 8.54
C TYR A 24 6.52 7.96 9.29
N ARG A 25 6.40 9.29 9.37
CA ARG A 25 7.39 10.15 10.02
C ARG A 25 6.70 11.21 10.88
N SER A 26 7.18 11.40 12.10
CA SER A 26 6.68 12.42 13.03
C SER A 26 7.02 13.82 12.52
N ALA A 27 6.02 14.69 12.42
CA ALA A 27 6.18 16.10 12.10
C ALA A 27 6.90 16.86 13.21
N LYS A 28 6.77 16.40 14.46
CA LYS A 28 7.36 17.06 15.63
C LYS A 28 8.85 16.78 15.79
N THR A 29 9.23 15.51 15.61
CA THR A 29 10.59 15.03 15.94
C THR A 29 11.40 14.60 14.73
N GLY A 30 10.77 14.49 13.55
CA GLY A 30 11.42 13.98 12.35
C GLY A 30 11.80 12.49 12.43
N GLN A 31 11.37 11.75 13.45
CA GLN A 31 11.67 10.33 13.59
C GLN A 31 10.68 9.46 12.83
N TYR A 32 11.13 8.28 12.39
CA TYR A 32 10.23 7.29 11.81
C TYR A 32 9.38 6.62 12.89
N VAL A 33 8.10 6.43 12.58
CA VAL A 33 7.13 5.86 13.51
C VAL A 33 6.40 4.68 12.88
N THR A 34 5.79 3.85 13.73
CA THR A 34 4.99 2.72 13.28
C THR A 34 3.64 3.18 12.74
N LYS A 35 2.99 2.33 11.94
CA LYS A 35 1.63 2.56 11.44
C LYS A 35 0.64 2.83 12.57
N ALA A 36 0.68 2.02 13.63
CA ALA A 36 -0.19 2.19 14.79
C ALA A 36 0.00 3.56 15.48
N LYS A 37 1.24 4.08 15.54
CA LYS A 37 1.48 5.41 16.09
C LYS A 37 0.98 6.52 15.16
N ALA A 38 1.10 6.33 13.84
CA ALA A 38 0.55 7.25 12.86
C ALA A 38 -0.99 7.33 12.96
N GLU A 39 -1.66 6.20 13.15
CA GLU A 39 -3.12 6.14 13.32
C GLU A 39 -3.59 6.79 14.62
N LYS A 40 -2.81 6.65 15.71
CA LYS A 40 -3.09 7.33 16.99
C LYS A 40 -2.83 8.83 16.96
N SER A 41 -1.99 9.33 16.05
CA SER A 41 -1.60 10.75 16.02
C SER A 41 -1.47 11.27 14.58
N PRO A 42 -2.57 11.24 13.81
CA PRO A 42 -2.55 11.51 12.36
C PRO A 42 -2.18 12.96 12.06
N SER A 43 -2.63 13.91 12.89
CA SER A 43 -2.34 15.34 12.72
C SER A 43 -0.86 15.69 12.79
N THR A 44 -0.03 14.84 13.40
CA THR A 44 1.39 15.10 13.62
C THR A 44 2.28 14.06 12.96
N THR A 45 1.74 13.31 12.01
CA THR A 45 2.46 12.25 11.30
C THR A 45 2.23 12.37 9.81
N TYR A 46 3.31 12.50 9.05
CA TYR A 46 3.26 12.45 7.59
C TYR A 46 3.47 11.02 7.10
N SER A 47 2.73 10.62 6.06
CA SER A 47 2.87 9.33 5.40
C SER A 47 3.35 9.50 3.96
N THR A 48 4.46 8.85 3.59
CA THR A 48 4.99 8.88 2.23
C THR A 48 5.02 7.47 1.63
N PRO A 49 4.79 7.31 0.31
CA PRO A 49 5.00 6.02 -0.33
C PRO A 49 6.47 5.61 -0.26
N ARG A 50 6.75 4.39 0.19
CA ARG A 50 8.12 3.86 0.24
C ARG A 50 8.48 3.26 -1.11
N LYS A 51 9.41 3.88 -1.83
CA LYS A 51 10.01 3.24 -3.01
C LYS A 51 10.93 2.10 -2.55
N SER A 52 10.60 0.87 -2.92
CA SER A 52 11.56 -0.23 -2.82
C SER A 52 12.61 -0.05 -3.90
N LYS A 53 13.90 0.03 -3.53
CA LYS A 53 14.98 -0.13 -4.51
C LYS A 53 14.92 -1.58 -5.00
N THR A 54 14.36 -1.81 -6.18
CA THR A 54 14.52 -3.08 -6.88
C THR A 54 16.02 -3.21 -7.19
N LYS A 55 16.72 -4.11 -6.51
CA LYS A 55 18.10 -4.43 -6.88
C LYS A 55 18.04 -5.10 -8.25
N SER A 56 18.31 -4.35 -9.31
CA SER A 56 18.67 -4.93 -10.60
C SER A 56 20.02 -5.62 -10.39
N LYS A 57 20.02 -6.94 -10.42
CA LYS A 57 21.24 -7.76 -10.38
C LYS A 57 21.67 -8.05 -11.80
#